data_AF-A0A9D3S667-F1
#
_entry.id   AF-A0A9D3S667-F1
#
_cell.length_a   1.000
_cell.length_b   1.000
_cell.length_c   1.000
_cell.angle_alpha   90.00
_cell.angle_beta   90.00
_cell.angle_gamma   90.00
#
_symmetry.space_group_name_H-M   'P 1'
#
loop_
_entity.id
_entity.type
_entity.pdbx_description
1 polymer ?
#
loop_
_entity_poly.entity_id
_entity_poly.type
_entity_poly.pdbx_seq_one_letter_code
_entity_poly.pdbx_strand_id
1 'polypeptide(L)'
;MSIESAIKTFVMAFLKASKGRENMQEKDFQKLVTNQLKNIMAETDSASAVDEIREGLPDKQGAKQVGFKEFMDVIGCVATKLSEKQPVSEEPPAENPEAL
;
A
#
# COMPACT_ATOMS: atom_id res chain seq x y z
N MET A 1 3.09 11.86 12.93
CA MET A 1 2.13 11.95 11.79
C MET A 1 0.79 11.45 12.29
N SER A 2 -0.31 12.16 12.06
CA SER A 2 -1.66 11.69 12.45
C SER A 2 -2.29 10.85 11.33
N ILE A 3 -3.26 10.00 11.67
CA ILE A 3 -4.02 9.21 10.67
C ILE A 3 -4.69 10.15 9.66
N GLU A 4 -5.25 11.26 10.12
CA GLU A 4 -5.84 12.28 9.25
C GLU A 4 -4.84 12.83 8.22
N SER A 5 -3.61 13.11 8.65
CA SER A 5 -2.56 13.58 7.73
C SER A 5 -2.12 12.51 6.73
N ALA A 6 -2.14 11.23 7.10
CA ALA A 6 -1.86 10.13 6.19
C ALA A 6 -2.97 9.98 5.14
N ILE A 7 -4.24 10.02 5.56
CA ILE A 7 -5.41 9.98 4.65
C ILE A 7 -5.34 11.13 3.64
N LYS A 8 -5.11 12.37 4.11
CA LYS A 8 -4.92 13.54 3.24
C LYS A 8 -3.79 13.34 2.23
N THR A 9 -2.70 12.70 2.65
CA THR A 9 -1.56 12.39 1.77
C THR A 9 -1.97 11.43 0.65
N PHE A 10 -2.73 10.37 0.95
CA PHE A 10 -3.21 9.44 -0.08
C PHE A 10 -4.14 10.11 -1.09
N VAL A 11 -5.07 10.94 -0.62
CA VAL A 11 -5.98 11.72 -1.49
C VAL A 11 -5.19 12.65 -2.41
N MET A 12 -4.24 13.42 -1.86
CA MET A 12 -3.42 14.33 -2.66
C MET A 12 -2.52 13.60 -3.66
N ALA A 13 -1.94 12.46 -3.27
CA ALA A 13 -1.14 11.62 -4.15
C ALA A 13 -1.96 11.12 -5.34
N PHE A 14 -3.18 10.64 -5.09
CA PHE A 14 -4.11 10.22 -6.15
C PHE A 14 -4.45 11.38 -7.08
N LEU A 15 -4.91 12.52 -6.56
CA LEU A 15 -5.31 13.68 -7.37
C LEU A 15 -4.15 14.21 -8.23
N LYS A 16 -2.93 14.18 -7.70
CA LYS A 16 -1.73 14.58 -8.43
C LYS A 16 -1.43 13.61 -9.59
N ALA A 17 -1.56 12.31 -9.37
CA ALA A 17 -1.34 11.29 -10.40
C ALA A 17 -2.47 11.28 -11.46
N SER A 18 -3.72 11.46 -11.03
CA SER A 18 -4.88 11.55 -11.92
C SER A 18 -4.93 12.85 -12.73
N LYS A 19 -4.14 13.86 -12.33
CA LYS A 19 -4.16 15.23 -12.87
C LYS A 19 -5.51 15.89 -12.68
N GLY A 20 -6.14 15.65 -11.53
CA GLY A 20 -7.46 16.16 -11.17
C GLY A 20 -8.64 15.47 -11.87
N ARG A 21 -8.40 14.38 -12.61
CA ARG A 21 -9.46 13.55 -13.20
C ARG A 21 -10.02 12.58 -12.16
N GLU A 22 -11.23 12.09 -12.40
CA GLU A 22 -11.90 11.08 -11.58
C GLU A 22 -11.06 9.80 -11.47
N ASN A 23 -10.54 9.33 -12.60
CA ASN A 23 -9.66 8.16 -12.68
C ASN A 23 -8.27 8.54 -13.18
N MET A 24 -7.26 7.79 -12.76
CA MET A 24 -5.91 7.89 -13.33
C MET A 24 -5.67 6.82 -14.38
N GLN A 25 -4.75 7.08 -15.31
CA GLN A 25 -4.33 6.09 -16.29
C GLN A 25 -3.43 5.05 -15.61
N GLU A 26 -3.48 3.81 -16.08
CA GLU A 26 -2.62 2.71 -15.61
C GLU A 26 -1.13 3.08 -15.53
N LYS A 27 -0.60 3.79 -16.54
CA LYS A 27 0.80 4.26 -16.54
C LYS A 27 1.10 5.26 -15.41
N ASP A 28 0.14 6.13 -15.08
CA ASP A 28 0.28 7.14 -14.04
C ASP A 28 0.22 6.45 -12.66
N PHE A 29 -0.61 5.42 -12.53
CA PHE A 29 -0.70 4.55 -11.36
C PHE A 29 0.60 3.75 -11.13
N GLN A 30 1.10 3.05 -12.16
CA GLN A 30 2.36 2.32 -12.10
C GLN A 30 3.53 3.22 -11.69
N LYS A 31 3.56 4.45 -12.23
CA LYS A 31 4.54 5.46 -11.83
C LYS A 31 4.37 5.90 -10.37
N LEU A 32 3.13 6.06 -9.89
CA LEU A 32 2.85 6.45 -8.51
C LEU A 32 3.36 5.38 -7.53
N VAL A 33 2.98 4.12 -7.76
CA VAL A 33 3.37 2.98 -6.91
C VAL A 33 4.88 2.79 -6.91
N THR A 34 5.52 2.78 -8.08
CA THR A 34 6.98 2.63 -8.19
C THR A 34 7.73 3.76 -7.48
N ASN A 35 7.23 5.00 -7.51
CA ASN A 35 7.94 6.12 -6.90
C ASN A 35 7.69 6.28 -5.40
N GLN A 36 6.49 5.95 -4.93
CA GLN A 36 6.06 6.23 -3.55
C GLN A 36 6.09 4.99 -2.65
N LEU A 37 5.93 3.79 -3.22
CA LEU A 37 5.80 2.54 -2.45
C LEU A 37 6.98 1.57 -2.65
N LYS A 38 7.97 1.88 -3.50
CA LYS A 38 9.13 1.00 -3.76
C LYS A 38 9.84 0.48 -2.51
N ASN A 39 9.96 1.29 -1.46
CA ASN A 39 10.65 0.89 -0.24
C ASN A 39 9.82 -0.07 0.62
N ILE A 40 8.50 -0.05 0.47
CA ILE A 40 7.57 -0.98 1.14
C ILE A 40 7.46 -2.27 0.31
N MET A 41 7.54 -2.14 -1.01
CA MET A 41 7.50 -3.23 -1.98
C MET A 41 8.86 -3.90 -2.22
N ALA A 42 9.89 -3.60 -1.42
CA ALA A 42 11.30 -3.92 -1.70
C ALA A 42 11.64 -5.42 -1.86
N GLU A 43 10.69 -6.33 -1.67
CA GLU A 43 10.84 -7.78 -1.91
C GLU A 43 10.05 -8.30 -3.12
N THR A 44 9.31 -7.44 -3.83
CA THR A 44 8.53 -7.83 -4.99
C THR A 44 8.89 -6.92 -6.14
N ASP A 45 9.29 -7.48 -7.28
CA ASP A 45 9.52 -6.72 -8.51
C ASP A 45 8.30 -5.83 -8.77
N SER A 46 8.46 -4.54 -8.49
CA SER A 46 7.37 -3.66 -8.00
C SER A 46 6.28 -3.35 -9.01
N ALA A 47 6.40 -3.83 -10.24
CA ALA A 47 5.42 -3.71 -11.30
C ALA A 47 4.49 -4.95 -11.37
N SER A 48 5.05 -6.18 -11.45
CA SER A 48 4.23 -7.39 -11.58
C SER A 48 3.41 -7.66 -10.32
N ALA A 49 3.98 -7.36 -9.16
CA ALA A 49 3.30 -7.50 -7.87
C ALA A 49 2.03 -6.65 -7.77
N VAL A 50 2.07 -5.45 -8.33
CA VAL A 50 0.95 -4.51 -8.33
C VAL A 50 -0.09 -4.92 -9.35
N ASP A 51 0.36 -5.41 -10.51
CA ASP A 51 -0.55 -5.96 -11.51
C ASP A 51 -1.27 -7.21 -10.98
N GLU A 52 -0.57 -8.11 -10.29
CA GLU A 52 -1.16 -9.30 -9.64
C GLU A 52 -2.16 -8.92 -8.53
N ILE A 53 -1.79 -7.97 -7.66
CA ILE A 53 -2.71 -7.48 -6.60
C ILE A 53 -3.97 -6.89 -7.24
N ARG A 54 -3.80 -6.07 -8.28
CA ARG A 54 -4.89 -5.39 -8.99
C ARG A 54 -5.78 -6.37 -9.73
N GLU A 55 -5.20 -7.39 -10.36
CA GLU A 55 -5.96 -8.44 -11.06
C GLU A 55 -6.86 -9.23 -10.10
N GLY A 56 -6.45 -9.38 -8.84
CA GLY A 56 -7.23 -10.02 -7.78
C GLY A 56 -8.31 -9.15 -7.13
N LEU A 57 -8.44 -7.87 -7.49
CA LEU A 57 -9.44 -6.99 -6.88
C LEU A 57 -10.85 -7.27 -7.42
N PRO A 58 -11.87 -7.34 -6.53
CA PRO A 58 -13.23 -7.71 -6.92
C PRO A 58 -13.94 -6.63 -7.77
N ASP A 59 -13.58 -5.35 -7.60
CA ASP A 59 -14.25 -4.21 -8.25
C ASP A 59 -13.30 -3.38 -9.13
N LYS A 60 -12.39 -4.03 -9.87
CA LYS A 60 -11.46 -3.29 -10.75
C LYS A 60 -12.22 -2.60 -11.89
N GLN A 61 -11.92 -1.33 -12.15
CA GLN A 61 -12.63 -0.55 -13.18
C GLN A 61 -12.19 -0.89 -14.62
N GLY A 62 -11.34 -1.91 -14.77
CA GLY A 62 -10.75 -2.38 -16.02
C GLY A 62 -9.29 -1.95 -16.19
N ALA A 63 -8.49 -2.70 -16.95
CA ALA A 63 -7.03 -2.55 -16.98
C ALA A 63 -6.52 -1.12 -17.27
N LYS A 64 -7.23 -0.32 -18.07
CA LYS A 64 -6.72 0.98 -18.57
C LYS A 64 -6.81 2.15 -17.58
N GLN A 65 -7.70 2.07 -16.58
CA GLN A 65 -7.94 3.18 -15.64
C GLN A 65 -8.07 2.66 -14.21
N VAL A 66 -7.68 3.49 -13.26
CA VAL A 66 -7.72 3.20 -11.82
C VAL A 66 -8.49 4.32 -11.12
N GLY A 67 -9.61 3.96 -10.49
CA GLY A 67 -10.38 4.85 -9.64
C GLY A 67 -9.81 4.95 -8.22
N PHE A 68 -10.31 5.89 -7.42
CA PHE A 68 -9.78 6.11 -6.06
C PHE A 68 -10.01 4.91 -5.13
N LYS A 69 -11.16 4.23 -5.24
CA LYS A 69 -11.44 3.01 -4.46
C LYS A 69 -10.42 1.92 -4.77
N GLU A 70 -10.20 1.63 -6.05
CA GLU A 70 -9.23 0.62 -6.51
C GLU A 70 -7.81 0.96 -6.03
N PHE A 71 -7.41 2.24 -6.08
CA PHE A 71 -6.14 2.70 -5.51
C PHE A 71 -6.02 2.43 -4.00
N MET A 72 -7.09 2.69 -3.23
CA MET A 72 -7.12 2.41 -1.79
C MET A 72 -7.12 0.90 -1.48
N ASP A 73 -7.80 0.10 -2.30
CA ASP A 73 -7.80 -1.36 -2.17
C ASP A 73 -6.38 -1.92 -2.36
N VAL A 74 -5.61 -1.40 -3.33
CA VAL A 74 -4.19 -1.76 -3.50
C VAL A 74 -3.36 -1.33 -2.29
N ILE A 75 -3.52 -0.09 -1.79
CA ILE A 75 -2.82 0.37 -0.58
C ILE A 75 -3.13 -0.54 0.61
N GLY A 76 -4.40 -0.92 0.79
CA GLY A 76 -4.83 -1.84 1.84
C GLY A 76 -4.10 -3.17 1.75
N CYS A 77 -4.05 -3.78 0.56
CA CYS A 77 -3.32 -5.04 0.35
C CYS A 77 -1.82 -4.90 0.69
N VAL A 78 -1.17 -3.81 0.23
CA VAL A 78 0.24 -3.55 0.53
C VAL A 78 0.46 -3.37 2.04
N ALA A 79 -0.41 -2.61 2.72
CA ALA A 79 -0.33 -2.39 4.15
C ALA A 79 -0.55 -3.67 4.96
N THR A 80 -1.48 -4.53 4.55
CA THR A 80 -1.70 -5.86 5.17
C THR A 80 -0.46 -6.73 5.03
N LYS A 81 0.10 -6.87 3.83
CA LYS A 81 1.33 -7.63 3.59
C LYS A 81 2.51 -7.08 4.42
N LEU A 82 2.61 -5.76 4.56
CA LEU A 82 3.63 -5.14 5.39
C LEU A 82 3.42 -5.46 6.89
N SER A 83 2.18 -5.43 7.37
CA SER A 83 1.82 -5.77 8.75
C SER A 83 2.16 -7.22 9.10
N GLU A 84 2.02 -8.15 8.15
CA GLU A 84 2.36 -9.57 8.34
C GLU A 84 3.87 -9.81 8.44
N LYS A 85 4.68 -8.95 7.80
CA LYS A 85 6.15 -9.05 7.78
C LYS A 85 6.83 -8.40 8.98
N GLN A 86 6.13 -7.51 9.69
CA GLN A 86 6.67 -6.93 10.92
C GLN A 86 6.61 -7.99 12.03
N PRO A 87 7.75 -8.41 12.60
CA PRO A 87 7.70 -9.25 13.78
C PRO A 87 6.97 -8.47 14.87
N VAL A 88 5.93 -9.05 15.47
CA VAL A 88 5.51 -8.64 16.81
C VAL A 88 6.76 -8.80 17.64
N SER A 89 7.38 -7.70 18.04
CA SER A 89 8.44 -7.74 19.04
C SER A 89 7.83 -8.41 20.27
N GLU A 90 8.10 -9.71 20.45
CA GLU A 90 7.83 -10.39 21.70
C GLU A 90 8.50 -9.58 22.80
N GLU A 91 7.71 -9.16 23.78
CA GLU A 91 8.24 -8.74 25.07
C GLU A 91 9.19 -9.84 25.55
N PRO A 92 10.43 -9.51 25.97
CA PRO A 92 11.32 -10.53 26.50
C PRO A 92 10.63 -11.23 27.68
N PRO A 93 10.75 -12.57 27.80
CA PRO A 93 10.13 -13.29 28.91
C PRO A 93 10.60 -12.68 30.23
N ALA A 94 9.64 -12.35 31.11
CA ALA A 94 9.91 -11.84 32.43
C ALA A 94 10.95 -12.72 33.12
N GLU A 95 12.13 -12.16 33.35
CA GLU A 95 13.20 -12.78 34.12
C GLU A 95 12.67 -13.00 35.54
N ASN A 96 12.38 -14.25 35.91
CA ASN A 96 11.97 -14.61 37.26
C ASN A 96 13.21 -14.68 38.14
N PRO A 97 13.43 -13.77 39.11
CA PRO A 97 14.61 -13.79 39.95
C PRO A 97 14.30 -14.44 41.28
N GLU A 98 13.82 -15.68 41.32
CA GLU A 98 13.74 -16.44 42.58
C GLU A 98 14.15 -17.91 42.38
N ALA A 99 15.45 -18.10 42.21
CA ALA A 99 16.13 -19.27 42.71
C ALA A 99 17.10 -18.80 43.79
N LEU A 100 16.72 -18.97 45.07
CA LEU A 100 17.55 -19.38 46.22
C LEU A 100 16.68 -19.53 47.47
#